data_AF-A0A3N8LQN6-F1
#
_entry.id   AF-A0A3N8LQN6-F1
#
_cell.length_a   1.000
_cell.length_b   1.000
_cell.length_c   1.000
_cell.angle_alpha   90.00
_cell.angle_beta   90.00
_cell.angle_gamma   90.00
#
_symmetry.space_group_name_H-M   'P 1'
#
loop_
_entity.id
_entity.type
_entity.pdbx_description
1 polymer ?
#
loop_
_entity_poly.entity_id
_entity_poly.type
_entity_poly.pdbx_seq_one_letter_code
_entity_poly.pdbx_strand_id
1 'polypeptide(L)'
;MRANCSRRWGKAVTARNDALAAPSRASPWGRRCACAVWLGALALSSGALAGSQVVVIEQMRFTPAELTVHRGDEVVWINRDLFPHTASADGHAFDSGSIAPQASWRYVAHERGRFPYSCTFHPTMHGTLNVH
;
A
#
# COMPACT_ATOMS: atom_id res chain seq x y z
N MET A 1 -21.68 7.04 -49.99
CA MET A 1 -20.53 7.94 -49.74
C MET A 1 -19.92 7.64 -48.37
N ARG A 2 -18.72 7.05 -48.30
CA ARG A 2 -17.83 7.08 -47.13
C ARG A 2 -16.39 7.14 -47.67
N ALA A 3 -15.72 8.26 -47.47
CA ALA A 3 -14.37 8.49 -47.93
C ALA A 3 -13.37 8.03 -46.87
N ASN A 4 -12.49 7.12 -47.27
CA ASN A 4 -11.33 6.63 -46.54
C ASN A 4 -10.16 7.60 -46.79
N CYS A 5 -9.41 8.00 -45.75
CA CYS A 5 -8.23 8.84 -45.91
C CYS A 5 -7.10 8.34 -45.00
N SER A 6 -6.28 7.42 -45.52
CA SER A 6 -4.98 7.05 -44.96
C SER A 6 -3.88 7.58 -45.88
N ARG A 7 -3.03 8.50 -45.41
CA ARG A 7 -1.83 8.91 -46.16
C ARG A 7 -0.57 8.36 -45.50
N ARG A 8 0.11 7.57 -46.32
CA ARG A 8 1.41 6.94 -46.18
C ARG A 8 2.48 7.88 -46.76
N TRP A 9 3.58 8.07 -46.03
CA TRP A 9 4.86 8.61 -46.49
C TRP A 9 5.93 7.82 -45.72
N GLY A 10 7.03 7.29 -46.23
CA GLY A 10 7.70 7.24 -47.52
C GLY A 10 9.10 6.70 -47.17
N LYS A 11 9.56 5.61 -47.77
CA LYS A 11 10.85 4.97 -47.45
C LYS A 11 11.97 5.49 -48.36
N ALA A 12 13.18 5.35 -47.82
CA ALA A 12 14.49 5.16 -48.46
C ALA A 12 15.29 6.41 -48.86
N VAL A 13 16.58 6.43 -48.49
CA VAL A 13 17.73 6.27 -49.40
C VAL A 13 18.99 5.94 -48.58
N THR A 14 19.90 5.25 -49.27
CA THR A 14 21.04 4.41 -48.90
C THR A 14 22.36 5.12 -48.59
N ALA A 15 23.15 4.45 -47.72
CA ALA A 15 24.59 4.16 -47.78
C ALA A 15 25.64 5.30 -47.83
N ARG A 16 26.65 5.18 -46.96
CA ARG A 16 28.05 4.85 -47.30
C ARG A 16 28.84 4.57 -46.02
N ASN A 17 29.49 3.41 -46.00
CA ASN A 17 30.57 3.09 -45.07
C ASN A 17 31.87 3.51 -45.75
N ASP A 18 32.82 4.05 -45.01
CA ASP A 18 34.26 3.82 -45.25
C ASP A 18 35.01 4.11 -43.95
N ALA A 19 35.72 3.09 -43.49
CA ALA A 19 36.73 3.19 -42.45
C ALA A 19 37.99 3.87 -43.02
N LEU A 20 38.81 4.48 -42.16
CA LEU A 20 40.26 4.23 -42.05
C LEU A 20 40.92 5.18 -41.02
N ALA A 21 41.73 4.54 -40.17
CA ALA A 21 42.99 5.01 -39.57
C ALA A 21 42.99 6.10 -38.46
N ALA A 22 43.39 5.64 -37.26
CA ALA A 22 44.12 6.44 -36.26
C ALA A 22 45.59 6.63 -36.71
N PRO A 23 46.38 7.57 -36.13
CA PRO A 23 47.06 7.24 -34.87
C PRO A 23 47.27 8.38 -33.86
N SER A 24 47.40 7.91 -32.61
CA SER A 24 48.09 8.45 -31.43
C SER A 24 48.78 9.81 -31.45
N ARG A 25 48.49 10.62 -30.41
CA ARG A 25 49.51 11.30 -29.62
C ARG A 25 49.06 11.44 -28.17
N ALA A 26 49.76 10.73 -27.29
CA ALA A 26 49.64 10.83 -25.85
C ALA A 26 50.15 12.18 -25.36
N SER A 27 49.49 12.75 -24.35
CA SER A 27 50.07 13.78 -23.48
C SER A 27 49.94 13.33 -22.01
N PRO A 28 51.02 13.34 -21.21
CA PRO A 28 51.09 12.60 -19.96
C PRO A 28 50.91 13.52 -18.74
N TRP A 29 49.79 14.20 -18.57
CA TRP A 29 49.57 15.05 -17.39
C TRP A 29 48.50 14.49 -16.46
N GLY A 30 48.95 13.93 -15.34
CA GLY A 30 48.15 13.83 -14.12
C GLY A 30 47.24 12.60 -14.02
N ARG A 31 47.83 11.42 -13.80
CA ARG A 31 47.11 10.32 -13.16
C ARG A 31 46.69 10.77 -11.75
N ARG A 32 45.43 11.17 -11.60
CA ARG A 32 44.74 11.02 -10.32
C ARG A 32 43.93 9.75 -10.45
N CYS A 33 44.46 8.66 -9.89
CA CYS A 33 43.70 7.44 -9.65
C CYS A 33 42.58 7.80 -8.67
N ALA A 34 41.42 8.19 -9.19
CA ALA A 34 40.21 8.21 -8.40
C ALA A 34 39.75 6.76 -8.29
N CYS A 35 40.17 6.08 -7.23
CA CYS A 35 39.50 4.86 -6.78
C CYS A 35 38.06 5.24 -6.45
N ALA A 36 37.14 5.09 -7.40
CA ALA A 36 35.72 5.13 -7.14
C ALA A 36 35.37 3.90 -6.31
N VAL A 37 35.48 4.02 -4.99
CA VAL A 37 34.97 3.03 -4.05
C VAL A 37 33.45 3.09 -4.17
N TRP A 38 32.89 2.21 -4.99
CA TRP A 38 31.45 1.94 -5.00
C TRP A 38 31.12 1.20 -3.70
N LEU A 39 30.85 1.96 -2.64
CA LEU A 39 30.16 1.44 -1.47
C LEU A 39 28.72 1.17 -1.89
N GLY A 40 28.45 -0.08 -2.30
CA GLY A 40 27.09 -0.57 -2.49
C GLY A 40 26.35 -0.48 -1.16
N ALA A 41 25.45 0.50 -1.04
CA ALA A 41 24.57 0.61 0.10
C ALA A 41 23.59 -0.55 0.07
N LEU A 42 23.76 -1.55 0.95
CA LEU A 42 22.70 -2.50 1.27
C LEU A 42 21.58 -1.71 1.97
N ALA A 43 20.53 -1.37 1.23
CA ALA A 43 19.29 -0.90 1.80
C ALA A 43 18.61 -2.08 2.51
N LEU A 44 18.75 -2.15 3.83
CA LEU A 44 17.92 -3.00 4.67
C LEU A 44 16.48 -2.46 4.57
N SER A 45 15.64 -3.13 3.79
CA SER A 45 14.20 -2.86 3.79
C SER A 45 13.65 -3.30 5.14
N SER A 46 13.42 -2.34 6.04
CA SER A 46 12.64 -2.56 7.26
C SER A 46 11.19 -2.82 6.86
N GLY A 47 10.84 -4.09 6.60
CA GLY A 47 9.44 -4.50 6.57
C GLY A 47 8.86 -4.26 7.96
N ALA A 48 7.91 -3.34 8.09
CA ALA A 48 7.14 -3.21 9.31
C ALA A 48 6.45 -4.56 9.56
N LEU A 49 6.71 -5.18 10.72
CA LEU A 49 5.96 -6.35 11.15
C LEU A 49 4.50 -5.93 11.29
N ALA A 50 3.58 -6.66 10.66
CA ALA A 50 2.16 -6.45 10.84
C ALA A 50 1.82 -6.61 12.33
N GLY A 51 1.35 -5.54 12.95
CA GLY A 51 0.88 -5.55 14.33
C GLY A 51 -0.52 -6.16 14.40
N SER A 52 -0.86 -6.77 15.54
CA SER A 52 -2.24 -7.16 15.86
C SER A 52 -2.77 -6.26 16.96
N GLN A 53 -3.88 -5.57 16.71
CA GLN A 53 -4.58 -4.71 17.66
C GLN A 53 -5.93 -5.29 18.02
N VAL A 54 -6.46 -4.96 19.21
CA VAL A 54 -7.70 -5.53 19.72
C VAL A 54 -8.71 -4.42 20.04
N VAL A 55 -9.95 -4.62 19.63
CA VAL A 55 -11.13 -3.87 20.07
C VAL A 55 -12.03 -4.81 20.86
N VAL A 56 -12.29 -4.50 22.12
CA VAL A 56 -13.22 -5.24 22.95
C VAL A 56 -14.61 -4.64 22.81
N ILE A 57 -15.61 -5.49 22.58
CA ILE A 57 -17.03 -5.14 22.63
C ILE A 57 -17.55 -5.62 23.98
N GLU A 58 -17.80 -4.69 24.88
CA GLU A 58 -18.37 -4.96 26.21
C GLU A 58 -19.17 -3.74 26.67
N GLN A 59 -20.22 -3.94 27.46
CA GLN A 59 -21.09 -2.86 27.94
C GLN A 59 -21.67 -1.99 26.81
N MET A 60 -22.02 -2.60 25.67
CA MET A 60 -22.59 -1.90 24.52
C MET A 60 -21.68 -0.79 23.98
N ARG A 61 -20.36 -1.00 23.98
CA ARG A 61 -19.37 -0.06 23.41
C ARG A 61 -18.19 -0.79 22.77
N PHE A 62 -17.54 -0.12 21.83
CA PHE A 62 -16.23 -0.52 21.32
C PHE A 62 -15.14 0.11 22.19
N THR A 63 -14.17 -0.70 22.65
CA THR A 63 -13.05 -0.25 23.47
C THR A 63 -11.71 -0.73 22.88
N PRO A 64 -10.82 0.17 22.44
CA PRO A 64 -11.00 1.63 22.40
C PRO A 64 -12.04 2.05 21.35
N ALA A 65 -12.68 3.19 21.57
CA ALA A 65 -13.62 3.77 20.61
C ALA A 65 -12.90 4.32 19.37
N GLU A 66 -11.65 4.74 19.52
CA GLU A 66 -10.79 5.17 18.42
C GLU A 66 -9.51 4.32 18.44
N LEU A 67 -9.22 3.66 17.33
CA LEU A 67 -8.05 2.82 17.16
C LEU A 67 -7.24 3.32 15.96
N THR A 68 -5.94 3.44 16.14
CA THR A 68 -5.01 3.84 15.08
C THR A 68 -4.05 2.70 14.78
N VAL A 69 -3.96 2.31 13.51
CA VAL A 69 -3.11 1.21 13.01
C VAL A 69 -2.39 1.61 11.72
N HIS A 70 -1.44 0.79 11.28
CA HIS A 70 -0.80 0.95 9.98
C HIS A 70 -1.48 0.07 8.94
N ARG A 71 -1.37 0.45 7.66
CA ARG A 71 -1.74 -0.45 6.56
C ARG A 71 -0.99 -1.78 6.68
N GLY A 72 -1.74 -2.88 6.70
CA GLY A 72 -1.24 -4.24 6.85
C GLY A 72 -1.38 -4.81 8.26
N ASP A 73 -1.70 -3.99 9.26
CA ASP A 73 -1.99 -4.46 10.61
C ASP A 73 -3.32 -5.23 10.64
N GLU A 74 -3.39 -6.20 11.54
CA GLU A 74 -4.61 -6.94 11.86
C GLU A 74 -5.34 -6.25 13.04
N VAL A 75 -6.66 -6.13 12.93
CA VAL A 75 -7.54 -5.67 13.99
C VAL A 75 -8.50 -6.78 14.36
N VAL A 76 -8.61 -7.08 15.65
CA VAL A 76 -9.45 -8.14 16.21
C VAL A 76 -10.54 -7.53 17.07
N TRP A 77 -11.81 -7.71 16.69
CA TRP A 77 -12.95 -7.38 17.55
C TRP A 77 -13.29 -8.62 18.38
N ILE A 78 -13.38 -8.48 19.70
CA ILE A 78 -13.75 -9.55 20.62
C ILE A 78 -15.05 -9.17 21.29
N ASN A 79 -16.10 -9.97 21.09
CA ASN A 79 -17.38 -9.74 21.74
C ASN A 79 -17.42 -10.41 23.11
N ARG A 80 -17.42 -9.60 24.18
CA ARG A 80 -17.58 -10.05 25.56
C ARG A 80 -18.98 -9.75 26.13
N ASP A 81 -19.85 -9.13 25.34
CA ASP A 81 -21.25 -8.94 25.72
C ASP A 81 -22.05 -10.24 25.54
N LEU A 82 -23.24 -10.27 26.14
CA LEU A 82 -24.17 -11.41 26.09
C LEU A 82 -25.00 -11.45 24.79
N PHE A 83 -24.88 -10.43 23.95
CA PHE A 83 -25.66 -10.24 22.72
C PHE A 83 -24.74 -10.25 21.50
N PRO A 84 -25.24 -10.60 20.31
CA PRO A 84 -24.46 -10.45 19.09
C PRO A 84 -24.22 -8.97 18.74
N HIS A 85 -23.08 -8.68 18.14
CA HIS A 85 -22.72 -7.35 17.65
C HIS A 85 -22.17 -7.41 16.22
N THR A 86 -21.98 -6.26 15.59
CA THR A 86 -21.25 -6.11 14.33
C THR A 86 -20.24 -4.98 14.47
N ALA A 87 -19.23 -4.97 13.61
CA ALA A 87 -18.35 -3.84 13.34
C ALA A 87 -18.41 -3.57 11.83
N SER A 88 -19.19 -2.56 11.43
CA SER A 88 -19.50 -2.29 10.02
C SER A 88 -19.16 -0.84 9.70
N ALA A 89 -18.21 -0.62 8.79
CA ALA A 89 -17.78 0.72 8.40
C ALA A 89 -18.83 1.43 7.56
N ASP A 90 -19.08 2.71 7.83
CA ASP A 90 -20.12 3.50 7.15
C ASP A 90 -19.86 3.63 5.63
N GLY A 91 -18.58 3.62 5.24
CA GLY A 91 -18.13 3.64 3.84
C GLY A 91 -17.95 2.26 3.20
N HIS A 92 -18.44 1.19 3.85
CA HIS A 92 -18.34 -0.21 3.39
C HIS A 92 -16.91 -0.74 3.19
N ALA A 93 -15.90 -0.11 3.81
CA ALA A 93 -14.52 -0.60 3.78
C ALA A 93 -14.37 -1.98 4.45
N PHE A 94 -15.21 -2.27 5.44
CA PHE A 94 -15.31 -3.57 6.09
C PHE A 94 -16.68 -3.79 6.72
N ASP A 95 -17.07 -5.06 6.86
CA ASP A 95 -18.24 -5.51 7.60
C ASP A 95 -17.97 -6.87 8.23
N SER A 96 -18.10 -6.98 9.55
CA SER A 96 -17.91 -8.24 10.26
C SER A 96 -19.05 -9.24 10.09
N GLY A 97 -20.23 -8.78 9.68
CA GLY A 97 -21.47 -9.51 9.95
C GLY A 97 -21.66 -9.72 11.46
N SER A 98 -22.44 -10.73 11.85
CA SER A 98 -22.70 -11.02 13.26
C SER A 98 -21.48 -11.65 13.95
N ILE A 99 -21.03 -11.00 15.03
CA ILE A 99 -20.06 -11.52 15.99
C ILE A 99 -20.86 -12.02 17.20
N ALA A 100 -20.98 -13.35 17.33
CA ALA A 100 -21.68 -13.98 18.44
C ALA A 100 -21.05 -13.66 19.81
N PRO A 101 -21.78 -13.81 20.92
CA PRO A 101 -21.21 -13.70 22.27
C PRO A 101 -19.98 -14.59 22.43
N GLN A 102 -18.93 -14.06 23.06
CA GLN A 102 -17.62 -14.72 23.26
C GLN A 102 -16.86 -15.08 21.97
N ALA A 103 -17.33 -14.64 20.81
CA ALA A 103 -16.63 -14.82 19.55
C ALA A 103 -15.72 -13.63 19.22
N SER A 104 -14.91 -13.79 18.18
CA SER A 104 -14.08 -12.70 17.65
C SER A 104 -14.15 -12.66 16.13
N TRP A 105 -13.84 -11.49 15.58
CA TRP A 105 -13.71 -11.26 14.16
C TRP A 105 -12.43 -10.49 13.86
N ARG A 106 -11.82 -10.74 12.69
CA ARG A 106 -10.51 -10.24 12.30
C ARG A 106 -10.59 -9.51 10.97
N TYR A 107 -9.86 -8.40 10.86
CA TYR A 107 -9.74 -7.59 9.65
C TYR A 107 -8.28 -7.17 9.45
N VAL A 108 -7.79 -7.21 8.22
CA VAL A 108 -6.49 -6.65 7.86
C VAL A 108 -6.71 -5.27 7.24
N ALA A 109 -6.06 -4.24 7.77
CA ALA A 109 -6.24 -2.87 7.31
C ALA A 109 -5.55 -2.64 5.96
N HIS A 110 -6.30 -2.65 4.86
CA HIS A 110 -5.74 -2.55 3.50
C HIS A 110 -5.65 -1.11 2.96
N GLU A 111 -6.60 -0.25 3.34
CA GLU A 111 -6.72 1.10 2.80
C GLU A 111 -6.37 2.14 3.86
N ARG A 112 -5.57 3.13 3.48
CA ARG A 112 -5.29 4.29 4.36
C ARG A 112 -6.51 5.18 4.42
N GLY A 113 -6.81 5.71 5.60
CA GLY A 113 -7.94 6.62 5.79
C GLY A 113 -8.53 6.57 7.17
N ARG A 114 -9.66 7.28 7.32
CA ARG A 114 -10.48 7.31 8.53
C ARG A 114 -11.78 6.56 8.25
N PHE A 115 -12.03 5.50 9.01
CA PHE A 115 -13.18 4.62 8.85
C PHE A 115 -14.06 4.70 10.10
N PRO A 116 -15.03 5.62 10.17
CA PRO A 116 -16.10 5.53 11.16
C PRO A 116 -16.91 4.24 10.92
N TYR A 117 -17.27 3.57 12.00
CA TYR A 117 -18.02 2.32 11.96
C TYR A 117 -19.00 2.23 13.11
N SER A 118 -20.01 1.39 12.94
CA SER A 118 -21.07 1.19 13.92
C SER A 118 -21.47 -0.28 14.06
N CYS A 119 -22.25 -0.58 15.10
CA CYS A 119 -22.97 -1.84 15.20
C CYS A 119 -24.36 -1.68 14.57
N THR A 120 -24.70 -2.53 13.60
CA THR A 120 -25.98 -2.45 12.87
C THR A 120 -27.17 -2.86 13.73
N PHE A 121 -26.96 -3.67 14.77
CA PHE A 121 -28.01 -4.04 15.73
C PHE A 121 -28.26 -2.94 16.79
N HIS A 122 -27.28 -2.07 17.01
CA HIS A 122 -27.30 -1.06 18.08
C HIS A 122 -26.73 0.26 17.56
N PRO A 123 -27.57 1.11 16.93
CA PRO A 123 -27.11 2.30 16.21
C PRO A 123 -26.38 3.37 17.03
N THR A 124 -26.39 3.27 18.37
CA THR A 124 -25.66 4.18 19.27
C THR A 124 -24.22 3.74 19.53
N MET A 125 -23.83 2.53 19.10
CA MET A 125 -22.47 2.02 19.23
C MET A 125 -21.63 2.49 18.06
N HIS A 126 -20.63 3.33 18.34
CA HIS A 126 -19.75 3.89 17.32
C HIS A 126 -18.28 3.69 17.68
N GLY A 127 -17.47 3.48 16.65
CA GLY A 127 -16.02 3.51 16.73
C GLY A 127 -15.41 4.19 15.51
N THR A 128 -14.10 4.40 15.54
CA THR A 128 -13.32 4.90 14.41
C THR A 128 -12.02 4.11 14.30
N LEU A 129 -11.75 3.60 13.10
CA LEU A 129 -10.45 3.03 12.75
C LEU A 129 -9.69 4.02 11.87
N ASN A 130 -8.52 4.47 12.32
CA ASN A 130 -7.60 5.27 11.55
C ASN A 130 -6.47 4.38 11.01
N VAL A 131 -6.26 4.39 9.70
CA VAL A 131 -5.23 3.60 9.04
C VAL A 131 -4.22 4.53 8.37
N HIS A 132 -2.96 4.44 8.78
CA HIS A 132 -1.85 5.25 8.25
C HIS A 132 -0.88 4.49 7.36
#